data_AF-A0A0C2WX66-F1
#
_entry.id   AF-A0A0C2WX66-F1
#
_cell.length_a   1.000
_cell.length_b   1.000
_cell.length_c   1.000
_cell.angle_alpha   90.00
_cell.angle_beta   90.00
_cell.angle_gamma   90.00
#
_symmetry.space_group_name_H-M   'P 1'
#
loop_
_entity.id
_entity.type
_entity.pdbx_description
1 polymer ?
#
loop_
_entity_poly.entity_id
_entity_poly.type
_entity_poly.pdbx_seq_one_letter_code
_entity_poly.pdbx_strand_id
1 'polypeptide(L)'
;MLVSAPPSGIHNLFRYIPEVLDFDPASIEGNLSDELKRVGAKVFAHFAGKANSASFATWVIEQIRPVEMNVYGVEDGKLIGKARAQCTYEVVANKDMGNVFGVLHGACAALLLEICTVSPIVMLGLALGHDTTGITQGMNYVYHQPARLGRKLRIVSSTMSIEGRIRTARGEVSANLTV
;
A
#
# COMPACT_ATOMS: atom_id res chain seq x y z
N MET A 1 17.84 -15.42 -26.97
CA MET A 1 17.02 -15.67 -25.76
C MET A 1 15.81 -14.77 -25.86
N LEU A 2 14.64 -15.34 -26.12
CA LEU A 2 13.39 -14.60 -26.25
C LEU A 2 12.87 -14.28 -24.85
N VAL A 3 12.92 -13.01 -24.47
CA VAL A 3 12.16 -12.50 -23.32
C VAL A 3 10.71 -12.47 -23.77
N SER A 4 9.88 -13.37 -23.23
CA SER A 4 8.46 -13.44 -23.53
C SER A 4 7.79 -12.12 -23.15
N ALA A 5 7.08 -11.52 -24.11
CA ALA A 5 6.25 -10.35 -23.84
C ALA A 5 5.20 -10.66 -22.75
N PRO A 6 4.87 -9.70 -21.87
CA PRO A 6 3.86 -9.92 -20.84
C PRO A 6 2.49 -10.20 -21.47
N PRO A 7 1.63 -11.02 -20.81
CA PRO A 7 0.31 -11.35 -21.31
C PRO A 7 -0.52 -10.07 -21.53
N SER A 8 -1.13 -9.96 -22.70
CA SER A 8 -2.05 -8.88 -23.06
C SER A 8 -3.25 -8.85 -22.10
N GLY A 9 -3.31 -7.87 -21.20
CA GLY A 9 -4.44 -7.71 -20.27
C GLY A 9 -4.17 -6.76 -19.10
N ILE A 10 -2.92 -6.66 -18.64
CA ILE A 10 -2.52 -5.54 -17.79
C ILE A 10 -2.56 -4.30 -18.69
N HIS A 11 -2.97 -3.14 -18.16
CA HIS A 11 -2.73 -1.80 -18.72
C HIS A 11 -3.86 -1.05 -19.45
N ASN A 12 -5.05 -0.88 -18.85
CA ASN A 12 -5.89 0.27 -19.24
C ASN A 12 -5.84 1.40 -18.21
N LEU A 13 -6.14 1.18 -16.93
CA LEU A 13 -6.15 2.30 -15.97
C LEU A 13 -4.73 2.79 -15.60
N PHE A 14 -3.80 1.87 -15.33
CA PHE A 14 -2.46 2.21 -14.84
C PHE A 14 -1.53 2.85 -15.88
N ARG A 15 -1.88 2.81 -17.18
CA ARG A 15 -1.13 3.54 -18.23
C ARG A 15 -1.26 5.04 -18.11
N TYR A 16 -2.42 5.52 -17.62
CA TYR A 16 -2.71 6.94 -17.52
C TYR A 16 -2.20 7.56 -16.22
N ILE A 17 -1.74 6.73 -15.28
CA ILE A 17 -1.06 7.25 -14.09
C ILE A 17 0.31 7.79 -14.53
N PRO A 18 0.68 9.03 -14.17
CA PRO A 18 2.01 9.58 -14.47
C PRO A 18 3.12 8.75 -13.84
N GLU A 19 4.31 8.75 -14.45
CA GLU A 19 5.49 8.17 -13.81
C GLU A 19 5.80 8.90 -12.50
N VAL A 20 6.16 8.13 -11.48
CA VAL A 20 6.65 8.67 -10.21
C VAL A 20 8.17 8.71 -10.32
N LEU A 21 8.73 9.91 -10.43
CA LEU A 21 10.15 10.08 -10.79
C LEU A 21 11.14 9.73 -9.66
N ASP A 22 10.67 9.51 -8.43
CA ASP A 22 11.53 9.55 -7.24
C ASP A 22 11.49 8.28 -6.36
N PHE A 23 11.48 7.06 -6.93
CA PHE A 23 11.81 5.87 -6.13
C PHE A 23 12.45 4.75 -6.95
N ASP A 24 13.36 4.01 -6.30
CA ASP A 24 13.97 2.79 -6.83
C ASP A 24 13.16 1.56 -6.37
N PRO A 25 12.52 0.80 -7.27
CA PRO A 25 11.79 -0.42 -6.89
C PRO A 25 12.66 -1.47 -6.20
N ALA A 26 13.98 -1.48 -6.45
CA ALA A 26 14.91 -2.41 -5.81
C ALA A 26 15.08 -2.14 -4.30
N SER A 27 14.69 -0.94 -3.83
CA SER A 27 14.65 -0.64 -2.39
C SER A 27 13.44 -1.25 -1.66
N ILE A 28 12.52 -1.87 -2.39
CA ILE A 28 11.33 -2.53 -1.83
C ILE A 28 11.61 -4.04 -1.80
N GLU A 29 11.66 -4.60 -0.60
CA GLU A 29 11.85 -6.03 -0.39
C GLU A 29 10.61 -6.84 -0.84
N GLY A 30 10.76 -8.16 -0.85
CA GLY A 30 9.66 -9.09 -1.12
C GLY A 30 9.72 -9.75 -2.49
N ASN A 31 8.75 -10.63 -2.72
CA ASN A 31 8.79 -11.64 -3.79
C ASN A 31 8.21 -11.22 -5.14
N LEU A 32 7.71 -9.98 -5.26
CA LEU A 32 7.27 -9.42 -6.55
C LEU A 32 8.46 -9.01 -7.41
N SER A 33 8.27 -9.03 -8.74
CA SER A 33 9.23 -8.46 -9.68
C SER A 33 9.35 -6.95 -9.51
N ASP A 34 10.50 -6.38 -9.87
CA ASP A 34 10.72 -4.93 -9.80
C ASP A 34 9.72 -4.14 -10.67
N GLU A 35 9.25 -4.73 -11.77
CA GLU A 35 8.20 -4.16 -12.60
C GLU A 35 6.87 -4.04 -11.83
N LEU A 36 6.45 -5.11 -11.14
CA LEU A 36 5.21 -5.09 -10.37
C LEU A 36 5.33 -4.18 -9.14
N LYS A 37 6.50 -4.17 -8.46
CA LYS A 37 6.80 -3.21 -7.38
C LYS A 37 6.71 -1.77 -7.89
N ARG A 38 7.25 -1.50 -9.08
CA ARG A 38 7.21 -0.18 -9.72
C ARG A 38 5.78 0.27 -9.99
N VAL A 39 4.98 -0.57 -10.65
CA VAL A 39 3.58 -0.26 -10.94
C VAL A 39 2.80 -0.10 -9.64
N GLY A 40 3.04 -0.94 -8.64
CA GLY A 40 2.35 -0.87 -7.37
C GLY A 40 2.60 0.41 -6.58
N ALA A 41 3.85 0.81 -6.45
CA ALA A 41 4.21 2.07 -5.81
C ALA A 41 3.74 3.30 -6.61
N LYS A 42 3.68 3.20 -7.94
CA LYS A 42 3.07 4.22 -8.82
C LYS A 42 1.57 4.39 -8.55
N VAL A 43 0.84 3.28 -8.45
CA VAL A 43 -0.59 3.30 -8.10
C VAL A 43 -0.80 3.87 -6.70
N PHE A 44 0.02 3.46 -5.73
CA PHE A 44 0.00 4.01 -4.38
C PHE A 44 0.18 5.53 -4.38
N ALA A 45 1.21 6.04 -5.06
CA ALA A 45 1.50 7.47 -5.14
C ALA A 45 0.34 8.26 -5.78
N HIS A 46 -0.32 7.68 -6.78
CA HIS A 46 -1.48 8.30 -7.43
C HIS A 46 -2.66 8.44 -6.47
N PHE A 47 -3.05 7.37 -5.78
CA PHE A 47 -4.14 7.41 -4.80
C PHE A 47 -3.78 8.21 -3.54
N ALA A 48 -2.50 8.30 -3.22
CA ALA A 48 -1.96 9.20 -2.20
C ALA A 48 -2.02 10.69 -2.59
N GLY A 49 -2.37 11.01 -3.85
CA GLY A 49 -2.41 12.39 -4.33
C GLY A 49 -1.04 13.03 -4.57
N LYS A 50 0.05 12.26 -4.62
CA LYS A 50 1.41 12.80 -4.82
C LYS A 50 1.59 13.58 -6.13
N ALA A 51 0.75 13.29 -7.13
CA ALA A 51 0.77 13.98 -8.42
C ALA A 51 -0.15 15.22 -8.47
N ASN A 52 -0.90 15.52 -7.41
CA ASN A 52 -1.83 16.65 -7.36
C ASN A 52 -1.87 17.25 -5.95
N SER A 53 -1.27 18.43 -5.80
CA SER A 53 -1.21 19.15 -4.51
C SER A 53 -2.58 19.57 -3.95
N ALA A 54 -3.67 19.40 -4.70
CA ALA A 54 -5.03 19.65 -4.23
C ALA A 54 -5.64 18.47 -3.43
N SER A 55 -4.96 17.33 -3.33
CA SER A 55 -5.43 16.16 -2.59
C SER A 55 -5.36 16.37 -1.06
N PHE A 56 -6.30 15.77 -0.34
CA PHE A 56 -6.35 15.87 1.13
C PHE A 56 -5.14 15.21 1.79
N ALA A 57 -4.56 15.87 2.80
CA ALA A 57 -3.52 15.32 3.67
C ALA A 57 -2.27 14.78 2.96
N THR A 58 -1.92 15.32 1.78
CA THR A 58 -0.69 14.95 1.03
C THR A 58 0.56 15.05 1.90
N TRP A 59 0.67 16.08 2.74
CA TRP A 59 1.78 16.28 3.69
C TRP A 59 1.97 15.13 4.71
N VAL A 60 0.92 14.36 4.99
CA VAL A 60 0.97 13.14 5.82
C VAL A 60 1.34 11.94 4.96
N ILE A 61 0.59 11.73 3.87
CA ILE A 61 0.69 10.52 3.05
C ILE A 61 2.04 10.44 2.33
N GLU A 62 2.64 11.58 1.99
CA GLU A 62 3.93 11.64 1.33
C GLU A 62 5.06 10.99 2.12
N GLN A 63 4.93 10.95 3.44
CA GLN A 63 5.92 10.42 4.35
C GLN A 63 5.85 8.90 4.51
N ILE A 64 4.80 8.27 3.97
CA ILE A 64 4.66 6.81 3.96
C ILE A 64 5.60 6.24 2.90
N ARG A 65 6.45 5.28 3.31
CA ARG A 65 7.41 4.62 2.43
C ARG A 65 7.09 3.13 2.34
N PRO A 66 6.86 2.57 1.13
CA PRO A 66 6.81 1.13 0.96
C PRO A 66 8.18 0.53 1.25
N VAL A 67 8.24 -0.57 2.00
CA VAL A 67 9.48 -1.29 2.30
C VAL A 67 9.41 -2.76 1.90
N GLU A 68 8.22 -3.33 1.76
CA GLU A 68 8.06 -4.74 1.40
C GLU A 68 6.75 -4.95 0.64
N MET A 69 6.76 -5.75 -0.44
CA MET A 69 5.57 -6.14 -1.19
C MET A 69 5.64 -7.62 -1.58
N ASN A 70 4.66 -8.40 -1.14
CA ASN A 70 4.59 -9.83 -1.41
C ASN A 70 3.22 -10.25 -1.94
N VAL A 71 3.23 -11.23 -2.84
CA VAL A 71 2.05 -11.99 -3.28
C VAL A 71 2.29 -13.48 -3.11
N TYR A 72 1.28 -14.21 -2.66
CA TYR A 72 1.33 -15.64 -2.42
C TYR A 72 0.17 -16.32 -3.14
N GLY A 73 0.36 -17.57 -3.54
CA GLY A 73 -0.69 -18.37 -4.20
C GLY A 73 -0.97 -17.98 -5.66
N VAL A 74 -0.06 -17.21 -6.27
CA VAL A 74 -0.12 -16.79 -7.68
C VAL A 74 1.21 -17.10 -8.36
N GLU A 75 1.16 -17.69 -9.55
CA GLU A 75 2.32 -17.97 -10.41
C GLU A 75 1.94 -17.70 -11.87
N ASP A 76 2.75 -16.94 -12.60
CA ASP A 76 2.51 -16.54 -14.00
C ASP A 76 1.09 -16.02 -14.29
N GLY A 77 0.56 -15.19 -13.37
CA GLY A 77 -0.79 -14.63 -13.49
C GLY A 77 -1.94 -15.58 -13.17
N LYS A 78 -1.63 -16.80 -12.71
CA LYS A 78 -2.62 -17.84 -12.42
C LYS A 78 -2.65 -18.19 -10.94
N LEU A 79 -3.83 -18.53 -10.46
CA LEU A 79 -4.02 -19.05 -9.09
C LEU A 79 -3.44 -20.47 -9.01
N ILE A 80 -2.50 -20.66 -8.08
CA ILE A 80 -1.95 -21.97 -7.72
C ILE A 80 -2.34 -22.40 -6.30
N GLY A 81 -3.06 -21.53 -5.58
CA GLY A 81 -3.53 -21.79 -4.23
C GLY A 81 -4.34 -20.61 -3.69
N LYS A 82 -4.42 -20.51 -2.36
CA LYS A 82 -5.09 -19.39 -1.70
C LYS A 82 -4.31 -18.09 -1.91
N ALA A 83 -4.77 -17.29 -2.88
CA ALA A 83 -4.20 -16.00 -3.22
C ALA A 83 -4.28 -15.02 -2.05
N ARG A 84 -3.16 -14.37 -1.74
CA ARG A 84 -3.09 -13.24 -0.80
C ARG A 84 -1.93 -12.32 -1.13
N ALA A 85 -2.06 -11.05 -0.82
CA ALA A 85 -0.94 -10.11 -0.83
C ALA A 85 -0.71 -9.51 0.55
N GLN A 86 0.52 -9.09 0.78
CA GLN A 86 0.94 -8.37 1.97
C GLN A 86 1.88 -7.22 1.57
N CYS A 87 1.63 -6.04 2.10
CA CYS A 87 2.49 -4.88 1.91
C CYS A 87 2.92 -4.34 3.27
N THR A 88 4.15 -3.89 3.35
CA THR A 88 4.68 -3.23 4.54
C THR A 88 5.15 -1.82 4.21
N TYR A 89 4.81 -0.90 5.09
CA TYR A 89 5.18 0.50 5.02
C TYR A 89 5.85 0.98 6.29
N GLU A 90 6.61 2.05 6.17
CA GLU A 90 7.18 2.78 7.28
C GLU A 90 6.85 4.28 7.20
N VAL A 91 6.64 4.90 8.36
CA VAL A 91 6.39 6.34 8.50
C VAL A 91 6.88 6.82 9.85
N VAL A 92 7.36 8.06 9.94
CA VAL A 92 7.70 8.69 11.24
C VAL A 92 6.52 9.54 11.68
N ALA A 93 6.02 9.32 12.89
CA ALA A 93 4.93 10.12 13.46
C ALA A 93 5.42 11.53 13.80
N ASN A 94 5.33 12.46 12.86
CA ASN A 94 5.85 13.83 13.06
C ASN A 94 4.83 14.75 13.77
N LYS A 95 5.25 15.98 14.04
CA LYS A 95 4.45 16.99 14.75
C LYS A 95 3.10 17.29 14.09
N ASP A 96 3.04 17.32 12.77
CA ASP A 96 1.83 17.65 12.00
C ASP A 96 0.82 16.51 11.96
N MET A 97 1.22 15.32 12.42
CA MET A 97 0.35 14.16 12.60
C MET A 97 -0.18 14.05 14.05
N GLY A 98 0.28 14.90 14.96
CA GLY A 98 0.02 14.81 16.38
C GLY A 98 -1.29 15.44 16.86
N ASN A 99 -1.73 15.03 18.04
CA ASN A 99 -2.77 15.73 18.80
C ASN A 99 -2.16 16.53 19.98
N VAL A 100 -3.02 17.17 20.77
CA VAL A 100 -2.62 17.99 21.94
C VAL A 100 -1.85 17.22 23.03
N PHE A 101 -1.86 15.88 22.99
CA PHE A 101 -1.17 15.02 23.95
C PHE A 101 0.24 14.59 23.48
N GLY A 102 0.73 15.10 22.34
CA GLY A 102 2.05 14.74 21.82
C GLY A 102 2.13 13.28 21.33
N VAL A 103 1.01 12.74 20.86
CA VAL A 103 0.90 11.42 20.24
C VAL A 103 0.20 11.53 18.90
N LEU A 104 0.35 10.51 18.05
CA LEU A 104 -0.32 10.42 16.76
C LEU A 104 -1.84 10.59 16.92
N HIS A 105 -2.42 11.55 16.19
CA HIS A 105 -3.85 11.78 16.20
C HIS A 105 -4.58 10.55 15.65
N GLY A 106 -5.68 10.13 16.29
CA GLY A 106 -6.44 8.94 15.88
C GLY A 106 -6.87 8.98 14.41
N ALA A 107 -7.44 10.11 13.96
CA ALA A 107 -7.78 10.31 12.53
C ALA A 107 -6.57 10.20 11.59
N CYS A 108 -5.37 10.61 12.02
CA CYS A 108 -4.16 10.45 11.22
C CYS A 108 -3.75 8.97 11.15
N ALA A 109 -3.81 8.24 12.26
CA ALA A 109 -3.58 6.80 12.27
C ALA A 109 -4.58 6.04 11.38
N ALA A 110 -5.85 6.45 11.37
CA ALA A 110 -6.86 5.90 10.47
C ALA A 110 -6.52 6.16 9.00
N LEU A 111 -6.15 7.40 8.63
CA LEU A 111 -5.71 7.74 7.27
C LEU A 111 -4.50 6.92 6.81
N LEU A 112 -3.50 6.76 7.68
CA LEU A 112 -2.32 5.94 7.38
C LEU A 112 -2.72 4.49 7.06
N LEU A 113 -3.63 3.93 7.87
CA LEU A 113 -4.09 2.56 7.67
C LEU A 113 -4.96 2.41 6.42
N GLU A 114 -5.85 3.38 6.15
CA GLU A 114 -6.68 3.44 4.96
C GLU A 114 -5.82 3.31 3.70
N ILE A 115 -4.86 4.23 3.53
CA ILE A 115 -4.03 4.26 2.33
C ILE A 115 -3.16 3.00 2.21
N CYS A 116 -2.60 2.50 3.32
CA CYS A 116 -1.77 1.31 3.30
C CYS A 116 -2.55 0.02 3.03
N THR A 117 -3.84 -0.06 3.40
CA THR A 117 -4.66 -1.27 3.24
C THR A 117 -5.23 -1.46 1.83
N VAL A 118 -5.31 -0.40 1.03
CA VAL A 118 -5.64 -0.49 -0.41
C VAL A 118 -4.54 -1.20 -1.20
N SER A 119 -3.28 -0.99 -0.81
CA SER A 119 -2.12 -1.49 -1.54
C SER A 119 -2.08 -3.00 -1.79
N PRO A 120 -2.27 -3.88 -0.79
CA PRO A 120 -2.25 -5.32 -1.03
C PRO A 120 -3.39 -5.77 -1.97
N ILE A 121 -4.54 -5.08 -1.98
CA ILE A 121 -5.63 -5.35 -2.92
C ILE A 121 -5.17 -5.08 -4.36
N VAL A 122 -4.51 -3.93 -4.57
CA VAL A 122 -3.93 -3.57 -5.88
C VAL A 122 -2.82 -4.55 -6.27
N MET A 123 -1.92 -4.91 -5.35
CA MET A 123 -0.80 -5.80 -5.66
C MET A 123 -1.28 -7.18 -6.10
N LEU A 124 -2.31 -7.71 -5.41
CA LEU A 124 -2.89 -8.99 -5.80
C LEU A 124 -3.59 -8.91 -7.16
N GLY A 125 -4.27 -7.80 -7.44
CA GLY A 125 -4.87 -7.53 -8.74
C GLY A 125 -3.82 -7.51 -9.85
N LEU A 126 -2.76 -6.73 -9.67
CA LEU A 126 -1.64 -6.64 -10.61
C LEU A 126 -1.02 -8.01 -10.89
N ALA A 127 -0.77 -8.80 -9.84
CA ALA A 127 -0.21 -10.14 -9.99
C ALA A 127 -1.14 -11.09 -10.75
N LEU A 128 -2.46 -10.88 -10.71
CA LEU A 128 -3.47 -11.66 -11.44
C LEU A 128 -3.86 -11.05 -12.80
N GLY A 129 -3.29 -9.90 -13.17
CA GLY A 129 -3.67 -9.19 -14.39
C GLY A 129 -5.06 -8.54 -14.34
N HIS A 130 -5.53 -8.17 -13.15
CA HIS A 130 -6.84 -7.56 -12.93
C HIS A 130 -6.74 -6.15 -12.34
N ASP A 131 -7.65 -5.27 -12.75
CA ASP A 131 -7.87 -3.99 -12.07
C ASP A 131 -8.71 -4.23 -10.81
N THR A 132 -8.09 -3.99 -9.66
CA THR A 132 -8.73 -4.14 -8.35
C THR A 132 -8.89 -2.81 -7.62
N THR A 133 -8.75 -1.69 -8.34
CA THR A 133 -9.04 -0.37 -7.80
C THR A 133 -10.50 -0.25 -7.37
N GLY A 134 -10.74 0.70 -6.47
CA GLY A 134 -12.04 0.95 -5.89
C GLY A 134 -11.96 2.04 -4.84
N ILE A 135 -13.08 2.24 -4.14
CA ILE A 135 -13.18 3.20 -3.04
C ILE A 135 -13.46 2.47 -1.73
N THR A 136 -12.94 3.01 -0.64
CA THR A 136 -13.22 2.53 0.71
C THR A 136 -14.70 2.72 1.04
N GLN A 137 -15.43 1.62 1.27
CA GLN A 137 -16.85 1.67 1.64
C GLN A 137 -17.08 1.68 3.16
N GLY A 138 -16.16 1.12 3.93
CA GLY A 138 -16.27 1.02 5.38
C GLY A 138 -14.96 0.57 6.00
N MET A 139 -14.70 1.05 7.21
CA MET A 139 -13.50 0.71 7.98
C MET A 139 -13.86 0.55 9.45
N ASN A 140 -13.20 -0.41 10.09
CA ASN A 140 -13.29 -0.63 11.53
C ASN A 140 -11.87 -0.59 12.11
N TYR A 141 -11.69 0.20 13.16
CA TYR A 141 -10.40 0.45 13.78
C TYR A 141 -10.48 0.20 15.29
N VAL A 142 -9.40 -0.36 15.83
CA VAL A 142 -9.21 -0.50 17.27
C VAL A 142 -7.88 0.15 17.64
N TYR A 143 -7.92 1.13 18.54
CA TYR A 143 -6.72 1.78 19.05
C TYR A 143 -6.23 1.05 20.31
N HIS A 144 -5.10 0.37 20.20
CA HIS A 144 -4.54 -0.41 21.31
C HIS A 144 -3.59 0.41 22.20
N GLN A 145 -2.75 1.26 21.61
CA GLN A 145 -1.73 2.01 22.32
C GLN A 145 -1.44 3.35 21.62
N PRO A 146 -1.21 4.44 22.37
CA PRO A 146 -0.78 5.70 21.77
C PRO A 146 0.63 5.61 21.18
N ALA A 147 0.81 6.08 19.94
CA ALA A 147 2.10 6.22 19.30
C ALA A 147 2.68 7.62 19.57
N ARG A 148 3.77 7.71 20.36
CA ARG A 148 4.44 8.99 20.62
C ARG A 148 5.01 9.59 19.33
N LEU A 149 4.98 10.91 19.23
CA LEU A 149 5.63 11.63 18.15
C LEU A 149 7.14 11.35 18.12
N GLY A 150 7.73 11.39 16.93
CA GLY A 150 9.12 11.03 16.64
C GLY A 150 9.36 9.52 16.47
N ARG A 151 8.39 8.65 16.79
CA ARG A 151 8.55 7.20 16.60
C ARG A 151 8.42 6.83 15.13
N LYS A 152 9.27 5.90 14.70
CA LYS A 152 9.11 5.17 13.45
C LYS A 152 8.04 4.09 13.64
N LEU A 153 7.01 4.16 12.81
CA LEU A 153 5.90 3.22 12.77
C LEU A 153 6.07 2.28 11.58
N ARG A 154 5.72 1.02 11.78
CA ARG A 154 5.61 0.00 10.76
C ARG A 154 4.14 -0.35 10.57
N ILE A 155 3.67 -0.30 9.33
CA ILE A 155 2.30 -0.59 8.95
C ILE A 155 2.33 -1.83 8.06
N VAL A 156 1.70 -2.91 8.52
CA VAL A 156 1.60 -4.16 7.75
C VAL A 156 0.15 -4.33 7.34
N SER A 157 -0.10 -4.46 6.04
CA SER A 157 -1.44 -4.69 5.49
C SER A 157 -1.48 -5.96 4.64
N SER A 158 -2.63 -6.63 4.64
CA SER A 158 -2.81 -7.87 3.88
C SER A 158 -4.24 -8.03 3.39
N THR A 159 -4.40 -8.61 2.20
CA THR A 159 -5.72 -8.99 1.68
C THR A 159 -6.37 -10.07 2.55
N MET A 160 -7.67 -9.95 2.77
CA MET A 160 -8.49 -10.99 3.40
C MET A 160 -9.37 -11.71 2.37
N SER A 161 -10.11 -10.94 1.57
CA SER A 161 -10.91 -11.42 0.44
C SER A 161 -10.84 -10.42 -0.72
N ILE A 162 -10.70 -10.91 -1.94
CA ILE A 162 -10.61 -10.06 -3.15
C ILE A 162 -11.59 -10.47 -4.25
N GLU A 163 -12.46 -11.44 -3.98
CA GLU A 163 -13.43 -11.97 -4.93
C GLU A 163 -14.65 -11.05 -5.07
N GLY A 164 -15.22 -10.99 -6.27
CA GLY A 164 -16.42 -10.21 -6.54
C GLY A 164 -16.19 -8.69 -6.48
N ARG A 165 -17.23 -7.95 -6.07
CA ARG A 165 -17.25 -6.47 -6.09
C ARG A 165 -16.72 -5.84 -4.79
N ILE A 166 -16.74 -6.59 -3.69
CA ILE A 166 -16.33 -6.11 -2.37
C ILE A 166 -15.04 -6.80 -1.99
N ARG A 167 -14.01 -6.02 -1.70
CA ARG A 167 -12.69 -6.50 -1.35
C ARG A 167 -12.37 -6.02 0.06
N THR A 168 -11.73 -6.89 0.84
CA THR A 168 -11.38 -6.60 2.23
C THR A 168 -9.90 -6.81 2.45
N ALA A 169 -9.32 -5.90 3.21
CA ALA A 169 -7.97 -5.98 3.72
C ALA A 169 -7.99 -5.71 5.21
N ARG A 170 -6.95 -6.20 5.89
CA ARG A 170 -6.64 -5.83 7.26
C ARG A 170 -5.30 -5.14 7.29
N GLY A 171 -5.09 -4.30 8.29
CA GLY A 171 -3.78 -3.75 8.56
C GLY A 171 -3.57 -3.51 10.05
N GLU A 172 -2.30 -3.45 10.42
CA GLU A 172 -1.85 -3.22 11.79
C GLU A 172 -0.77 -2.14 11.76
N VAL A 173 -0.87 -1.19 12.69
CA VAL A 173 0.17 -0.17 12.92
C VAL A 173 0.86 -0.50 14.23
N SER A 174 2.18 -0.61 14.19
CA SER A 174 3.01 -0.83 15.37
C SER A 174 4.15 0.17 15.38
N ALA A 175 4.58 0.60 16.57
CA ALA A 175 5.90 1.23 16.68
C ALA A 175 6.94 0.12 16.56
N ASN A 176 8.02 0.33 15.80
CA ASN A 176 9.17 -0.57 15.90
C ASN A 176 9.60 -0.56 17.36
N LEU A 177 9.42 -1.68 18.05
CA LEU A 177 9.99 -1.92 19.36
C LEU A 177 11.48 -2.14 19.10
N THR A 178 12.27 -1.09 19.21
CA THR A 178 13.64 -1.28 19.70
C THR A 178 13.50 -1.86 21.10
N VAL A 179 13.57 -3.18 21.19
CA VAL A 179 13.89 -3.88 22.44
C VAL A 179 15.39 -3.78 22.64
#